data_AF-A0A944NXW7-F1
#
_entry.id   AF-A0A944NXW7-F1
#
_cell.length_a   1.000
_cell.length_b   1.000
_cell.length_c   1.000
_cell.angle_alpha   90.00
_cell.angle_beta   90.00
_cell.angle_gamma   90.00
#
_symmetry.space_group_name_H-M   'P 1'
#
loop_
_entity.id
_entity.type
_entity.pdbx_description
1 polymer ?
#
loop_
_entity_poly.entity_id
_entity_poly.type
_entity_poly.pdbx_seq_one_letter_code
_entity_poly.pdbx_strand_id
1 'polypeptide(L)'
;MPNDIINTFSSFWSVLSFSFLVALTGAMSPGPLLTYTIIKSVKTERRGYLMGLWIIVGHALLEMVIIILMLLGFSFILKNVFIVRFIGITGGIILIYLGLSIIRDVYKGKIQTGFLDSSNEPDQRGDIDENSLLENPVMGGILVSMANPYWWVWWATIGLAFMIQFDVSFKQWPKLLAFFIGHEAGDLAWYLLISILAFFGLRHLNKKVYYVILIFCGIFMIFFGLYLGITPLFRDIT
;
A
#
# COMPACT_ATOMS: atom_id res chain seq x y z
N MET A 1 31.28 -22.37 -16.33
CA MET A 1 30.76 -23.05 -15.12
C MET A 1 30.98 -22.24 -13.83
N PRO A 2 32.20 -21.86 -13.38
CA PRO A 2 32.35 -21.02 -12.18
C PRO A 2 31.85 -19.58 -12.38
N ASN A 3 32.15 -19.00 -13.54
CA ASN A 3 31.75 -17.63 -13.90
C ASN A 3 30.22 -17.49 -14.00
N ASP A 4 29.52 -18.53 -14.46
CA ASP A 4 28.05 -18.49 -14.61
C ASP A 4 27.34 -18.47 -13.26
N ILE A 5 27.86 -19.22 -12.28
CA ILE A 5 27.33 -19.24 -10.90
C ILE A 5 27.60 -17.91 -10.21
N ILE A 6 28.82 -17.37 -10.35
CA ILE A 6 29.19 -16.06 -9.78
C ILE A 6 28.35 -14.93 -10.38
N ASN A 7 28.14 -14.95 -11.71
CA ASN A 7 27.30 -13.97 -12.40
C ASN A 7 25.82 -14.08 -11.99
N THR A 8 25.31 -15.31 -11.83
CA THR A 8 23.94 -15.54 -11.36
C THR A 8 23.76 -15.03 -9.93
N PHE A 9 24.69 -15.34 -9.03
CA PHE A 9 24.66 -14.91 -7.64
C PHE A 9 24.77 -13.38 -7.51
N SER A 10 25.68 -12.76 -8.27
CA SER A 10 25.81 -11.31 -8.33
C SER A 10 24.52 -10.66 -8.84
N SER A 11 23.94 -11.17 -9.93
CA SER A 11 22.70 -10.64 -10.48
C SER A 11 21.51 -10.79 -9.53
N PHE A 12 21.44 -11.90 -8.78
CA PHE A 12 20.42 -12.14 -7.77
C PHE A 12 20.44 -11.06 -6.69
N TRP A 13 21.61 -10.80 -6.10
CA TRP A 13 21.75 -9.77 -5.07
C TRP A 13 21.50 -8.37 -5.60
N SER A 14 21.97 -8.06 -6.80
CA SER A 14 21.67 -6.77 -7.43
C SER A 14 20.17 -6.56 -7.60
N VAL A 15 19.46 -7.54 -8.19
CA VAL A 15 18.00 -7.47 -8.37
C VAL A 15 17.30 -7.33 -7.03
N LEU A 16 17.67 -8.13 -6.03
CA LEU A 16 17.08 -8.08 -4.70
C LEU A 16 17.25 -6.71 -4.05
N SER A 17 18.47 -6.17 -4.06
CA SER A 17 18.77 -4.86 -3.46
C SER A 17 18.07 -3.71 -4.17
N PHE A 18 18.09 -3.68 -5.51
CA PHE A 18 17.40 -2.63 -6.25
C PHE A 18 15.89 -2.73 -6.10
N SER A 19 15.33 -3.96 -6.12
CA SER A 19 13.90 -4.18 -5.92
C SER A 19 13.45 -3.72 -4.54
N PHE A 20 14.24 -4.04 -3.50
CA PHE A 20 14.02 -3.55 -2.14
C PHE A 20 13.99 -2.03 -2.05
N LEU A 21 14.99 -1.35 -2.62
CA LEU A 21 15.06 0.11 -2.58
C LEU A 21 13.90 0.75 -3.35
N VAL A 22 13.58 0.21 -4.53
CA VAL A 22 12.49 0.71 -5.36
C VAL A 22 11.14 0.53 -4.68
N ALA A 23 10.86 -0.64 -4.09
CA ALA A 23 9.64 -0.89 -3.32
C ALA A 23 9.54 0.03 -2.11
N LEU A 24 10.64 0.19 -1.35
CA LEU A 24 10.69 1.09 -0.19
C LEU A 24 10.29 2.52 -0.56
N THR A 25 10.73 3.03 -1.72
CA THR A 25 10.30 4.38 -2.17
C THR A 25 8.81 4.48 -2.46
N GLY A 26 8.19 3.42 -3.00
CA GLY A 26 6.75 3.35 -3.22
C GLY A 26 5.98 3.25 -1.92
N ALA A 27 6.43 2.41 -0.99
CA ALA A 27 5.83 2.19 0.33
C ALA A 27 5.80 3.46 1.19
N MET A 28 6.85 4.28 1.10
CA MET A 28 6.99 5.53 1.86
C MET A 28 6.04 6.64 1.40
N SER A 29 5.43 6.52 0.22
CA SER A 29 4.46 7.50 -0.25
C SER A 29 3.20 7.48 0.63
N PRO A 30 2.76 8.64 1.18
CA PRO A 30 1.54 8.69 1.97
C PRO A 30 0.31 8.31 1.11
N GLY A 31 -0.53 7.42 1.64
CA GLY A 31 -1.69 6.92 0.92
C GLY A 31 -2.59 6.00 1.76
N PRO A 32 -3.60 5.37 1.13
CA PRO A 32 -4.64 4.60 1.82
C PRO A 32 -4.10 3.47 2.67
N LEU A 33 -3.12 2.73 2.14
CA LEU A 33 -2.55 1.57 2.82
C LEU A 33 -1.77 2.00 4.09
N LEU A 34 -1.07 3.14 4.02
CA LEU A 34 -0.39 3.74 5.18
C LEU A 34 -1.40 4.15 6.25
N THR A 35 -2.45 4.85 5.85
CA THR A 35 -3.50 5.31 6.77
C THR A 35 -4.25 4.14 7.40
N TYR A 36 -4.60 3.13 6.60
CA TYR A 36 -5.21 1.90 7.07
C TYR A 36 -4.32 1.16 8.08
N THR A 37 -3.01 1.07 7.81
CA THR A 37 -2.04 0.45 8.72
C THR A 37 -1.98 1.20 10.06
N ILE A 38 -1.90 2.53 10.04
CA ILE A 38 -1.92 3.35 11.26
C ILE A 38 -3.18 3.09 12.07
N ILE A 39 -4.36 3.21 11.44
CA ILE A 39 -5.65 3.04 12.13
C ILE A 39 -5.75 1.63 12.73
N LYS A 40 -5.41 0.57 11.97
CA LYS A 40 -5.49 -0.82 12.45
C LYS A 40 -4.49 -1.12 13.55
N SER A 41 -3.25 -0.66 13.42
CA SER A 41 -2.22 -0.84 14.45
C SER A 41 -2.62 -0.21 15.77
N VAL A 42 -3.19 1.00 15.73
CA VAL A 42 -3.58 1.71 16.94
C VAL A 42 -4.85 1.11 17.54
N LYS A 43 -5.86 0.76 16.74
CA LYS A 43 -7.13 0.15 17.20
C LYS A 43 -6.95 -1.24 17.83
N THR A 44 -5.96 -2.02 17.39
CA THR A 44 -5.82 -3.42 17.82
C THR A 44 -5.11 -3.54 19.18
N GLU A 45 -5.84 -3.74 20.28
CA GLU A 45 -5.30 -3.75 21.65
C GLU A 45 -4.06 -4.63 21.83
N ARG A 46 -4.12 -5.88 21.36
CA ARG A 46 -3.05 -6.88 21.49
C ARG A 46 -2.33 -7.10 20.17
N ARG A 47 -0.99 -7.04 20.18
CA ARG A 47 -0.13 -7.31 19.02
C ARG A 47 -0.41 -6.40 17.81
N GLY A 48 -0.91 -5.18 18.02
CA GLY A 48 -1.13 -4.20 16.95
C GLY A 48 0.15 -3.80 16.19
N TYR A 49 1.32 -3.97 16.83
CA TYR A 49 2.64 -3.82 16.22
C TYR A 49 2.95 -4.86 15.12
N LEU A 50 2.15 -5.93 15.01
CA LEU A 50 2.25 -6.92 13.92
C LEU A 50 1.25 -6.68 12.80
N MET A 51 0.40 -5.64 12.88
CA MET A 51 -0.60 -5.40 11.83
C MET A 51 0.05 -5.11 10.48
N GLY A 52 1.21 -4.45 10.44
CA GLY A 52 1.97 -4.24 9.21
C GLY A 52 2.30 -5.54 8.49
N LEU A 53 2.69 -6.59 9.23
CA LEU A 53 2.96 -7.91 8.65
C LEU A 53 1.73 -8.50 7.96
N TRP A 54 0.58 -8.53 8.64
CA TRP A 54 -0.64 -9.12 8.09
C TRP A 54 -1.21 -8.34 6.91
N ILE A 55 -1.11 -7.01 6.96
CA ILE A 55 -1.53 -6.12 5.87
C ILE A 55 -0.66 -6.36 4.64
N ILE A 56 0.66 -6.45 4.82
CA ILE A 56 1.60 -6.72 3.71
C ILE A 56 1.43 -8.12 3.16
N VAL A 57 1.08 -9.14 3.96
CA VAL A 57 0.73 -10.46 3.40
C VAL A 57 -0.42 -10.35 2.39
N GLY A 58 -1.44 -9.53 2.68
CA GLY A 58 -2.51 -9.24 1.73
C GLY A 58 -2.02 -8.50 0.49
N HIS A 59 -1.21 -7.47 0.69
CA HIS A 59 -0.58 -6.71 -0.38
C HIS A 59 0.23 -7.61 -1.33
N ALA A 60 1.10 -8.43 -0.75
CA ALA A 60 1.99 -9.36 -1.44
C ALA A 60 1.23 -10.37 -2.30
N LEU A 61 0.07 -10.83 -1.84
CA LEU A 61 -0.78 -11.74 -2.62
C LEU A 61 -1.34 -11.04 -3.85
N LEU A 62 -1.76 -9.79 -3.72
CA LEU A 62 -2.21 -8.98 -4.86
C LEU A 62 -1.05 -8.70 -5.84
N GLU A 63 0.13 -8.39 -5.31
CA GLU A 63 1.33 -8.14 -6.10
C GLU A 63 1.81 -9.39 -6.85
N MET A 64 1.76 -10.55 -6.20
CA MET A 64 2.02 -11.83 -6.86
C MET A 64 1.09 -12.06 -8.06
N VAL A 65 -0.20 -11.74 -7.92
CA VAL A 65 -1.17 -11.86 -9.02
C VAL A 65 -0.81 -10.95 -10.19
N ILE A 66 -0.53 -9.66 -9.95
CA ILE A 66 -0.19 -8.73 -11.04
C ILE A 66 1.14 -9.07 -11.72
N ILE A 67 2.14 -9.54 -10.96
CA ILE A 67 3.41 -10.01 -11.51
C ILE A 67 3.18 -11.19 -12.46
N ILE A 68 2.42 -12.20 -12.02
CA ILE A 68 2.09 -13.36 -12.85
C ILE A 68 1.36 -12.93 -14.12
N LEU A 69 0.36 -12.05 -14.01
CA LEU A 69 -0.36 -11.53 -15.18
C LEU A 69 0.58 -10.82 -16.17
N MET A 70 1.49 -9.99 -15.69
CA MET A 70 2.47 -9.32 -16.56
C MET A 70 3.42 -10.33 -17.24
N LEU A 71 3.89 -11.35 -16.51
CA LEU A 71 4.73 -12.41 -17.07
C LEU A 71 4.02 -13.28 -18.10
N LEU A 72 2.70 -13.46 -17.97
CA LEU A 72 1.86 -14.12 -18.98
C LEU A 72 1.58 -13.24 -20.21
N GLY A 73 2.09 -12.01 -20.22
CA GLY A 73 1.97 -11.10 -21.36
C GLY A 73 0.81 -10.12 -21.28
N PHE A 74 0.04 -10.08 -20.17
CA PHE A 74 -1.06 -9.12 -20.00
C PHE A 74 -0.58 -7.68 -19.72
N SER A 75 0.72 -7.39 -19.84
CA SER A 75 1.25 -6.03 -19.72
C SER A 75 0.67 -5.06 -20.76
N PHE A 76 0.14 -5.54 -21.91
CA PHE A 76 -0.54 -4.68 -22.89
C PHE A 76 -1.81 -4.03 -22.33
N ILE A 77 -2.49 -4.66 -21.36
CA ILE A 77 -3.67 -4.10 -20.68
C ILE A 77 -3.27 -2.85 -19.90
N LEU A 78 -2.16 -2.93 -19.17
CA LEU A 78 -1.61 -1.80 -18.39
C LEU A 78 -0.97 -0.71 -19.27
N LYS A 79 -0.66 -1.02 -20.54
CA LYS A 79 -0.21 -0.03 -21.53
C LYS A 79 -1.36 0.65 -22.28
N ASN A 80 -2.58 0.13 -22.19
CA ASN A 80 -3.72 0.70 -22.89
C ASN A 80 -4.18 2.00 -22.20
N VAL A 81 -4.13 3.12 -22.93
CA VAL A 81 -4.48 4.45 -22.42
C VAL A 81 -5.91 4.50 -21.85
N PHE A 82 -6.88 3.81 -22.47
CA PHE A 82 -8.25 3.78 -21.99
C PHE A 82 -8.36 3.06 -20.64
N ILE A 83 -7.61 1.97 -20.46
CA ILE A 83 -7.63 1.19 -19.22
C ILE A 83 -6.96 1.96 -18.08
N VAL A 84 -5.79 2.55 -18.36
CA VAL A 84 -5.10 3.42 -17.38
C VAL A 84 -5.94 4.64 -17.01
N ARG A 85 -6.67 5.24 -17.97
CA ARG A 85 -7.64 6.31 -17.71
C ARG A 85 -8.76 5.85 -16.79
N PHE A 86 -9.37 4.72 -17.10
CA PHE A 86 -10.45 4.18 -16.28
C PHE A 86 -9.99 3.90 -14.86
N ILE A 87 -8.85 3.22 -14.68
CA ILE A 87 -8.24 2.94 -13.36
C ILE A 87 -7.89 4.23 -12.62
N GLY A 88 -7.29 5.21 -13.30
CA GLY A 88 -6.92 6.50 -12.72
C GLY A 88 -8.13 7.29 -12.23
N ILE A 89 -9.19 7.41 -13.04
CA ILE A 89 -10.42 8.12 -12.68
C ILE A 89 -11.15 7.40 -11.54
N THR A 90 -11.41 6.10 -11.68
CA THR A 90 -12.14 5.31 -10.69
C THR A 90 -11.40 5.27 -9.35
N GLY A 91 -10.11 4.94 -9.36
CA GLY A 91 -9.28 4.97 -8.17
C GLY A 91 -9.14 6.37 -7.59
N GLY A 92 -9.07 7.41 -8.43
CA GLY A 92 -9.02 8.81 -7.99
C GLY A 92 -10.28 9.23 -7.22
N ILE A 93 -11.47 8.86 -7.72
CA ILE A 93 -12.75 9.08 -7.04
C ILE A 93 -12.79 8.35 -5.70
N ILE A 94 -12.39 7.07 -5.66
CA ILE A 94 -12.34 6.28 -4.42
C ILE A 94 -11.37 6.92 -3.42
N LEU A 95 -10.22 7.39 -3.88
CA LEU A 95 -9.19 7.99 -3.05
C LEU A 95 -9.65 9.32 -2.43
N ILE A 96 -10.34 10.16 -3.21
CA ILE A 96 -10.99 11.38 -2.72
C ILE A 96 -12.06 11.04 -1.69
N TYR A 97 -12.90 10.03 -1.96
CA TYR A 97 -13.94 9.59 -1.03
C TYR A 97 -13.33 9.12 0.31
N LEU A 98 -12.29 8.30 0.28
CA LEU A 98 -11.59 7.84 1.49
C LEU A 98 -10.98 9.00 2.27
N GLY A 99 -10.30 9.92 1.58
CA GLY A 99 -9.72 11.11 2.21
C GLY A 99 -10.77 12.00 2.88
N LEU A 100 -11.90 12.25 2.20
CA LEU A 100 -13.01 13.01 2.76
C LEU A 100 -13.69 12.30 3.93
N SER A 101 -13.86 10.97 3.87
CA SER A 101 -14.45 10.19 4.97
C SER A 101 -13.60 10.33 6.23
N ILE A 102 -12.29 10.16 6.14
CA ILE A 102 -11.39 10.26 7.30
C ILE A 102 -11.45 11.66 7.90
N ILE A 103 -11.38 12.71 7.08
CA ILE A 103 -11.47 14.09 7.56
C ILE A 103 -12.81 14.33 8.26
N ARG A 104 -13.92 13.89 7.64
CA ARG A 104 -15.27 13.98 8.20
C ARG A 104 -15.39 13.24 9.53
N ASP A 105 -14.80 12.05 9.63
CA ASP A 105 -14.91 11.20 10.81
C ASP A 105 -14.06 11.74 11.97
N VAL A 106 -12.92 12.38 11.68
CA VAL A 106 -12.15 13.18 12.64
C VAL A 106 -12.99 14.36 13.17
N TYR A 107 -13.60 15.16 12.28
CA TYR A 107 -14.41 16.32 12.70
C TYR A 107 -15.67 15.95 13.47
N LYS A 108 -16.30 14.82 13.13
CA LYS A 108 -17.48 14.30 13.85
C LYS A 108 -17.12 13.55 15.14
N GLY A 109 -15.84 13.41 15.47
CA GLY A 109 -15.39 12.65 16.64
C GLY A 109 -15.75 11.17 16.58
N LYS A 110 -15.97 10.61 15.38
CA LYS A 110 -16.39 9.21 15.18
C LYS A 110 -15.23 8.22 15.22
N ILE A 111 -13.99 8.71 15.17
CA ILE A 111 -12.82 7.86 15.29
C ILE A 111 -12.71 7.44 16.76
N GLN A 112 -12.80 6.13 17.01
CA GLN A 112 -12.62 5.56 18.35
C GLN A 112 -11.28 6.04 18.89
N THR A 113 -11.28 6.84 19.96
CA THR A 113 -10.08 7.26 20.69
C THR A 113 -10.00 6.63 22.07
N GLY A 114 -10.81 5.59 22.35
CA GLY A 114 -10.82 4.91 23.65
C GLY A 114 -9.45 4.34 24.04
N PHE A 115 -8.56 4.09 23.06
CA PHE A 115 -7.16 3.70 23.32
C PHE A 115 -6.24 4.86 23.75
N LEU A 116 -6.66 6.13 23.60
CA LEU A 116 -5.92 7.33 24.04
C LEU A 116 -6.37 7.80 25.42
N ASP A 117 -7.60 7.47 25.81
CA ASP A 117 -8.14 7.80 27.13
C ASP A 117 -7.83 6.66 28.09
N SER A 118 -6.89 6.89 29.02
CA SER A 118 -6.52 5.93 30.07
C SER A 118 -7.60 5.74 31.15
N SER A 119 -8.87 5.97 30.84
CA SER A 119 -10.01 5.78 31.76
C SER A 119 -10.77 4.52 31.36
N ASN A 120 -10.72 3.52 32.26
CA ASN A 120 -11.47 2.27 32.20
C ASN A 120 -12.99 2.50 32.19
N GLU A 121 -13.58 2.81 31.04
CA GLU A 121 -15.01 2.58 30.83
C GLU A 121 -15.23 1.58 29.68
N PRO A 122 -16.05 0.54 29.89
CA PRO A 122 -16.35 -0.41 28.84
C PRO A 122 -17.30 0.26 27.85
N ASP A 123 -16.77 0.67 26.71
CA ASP A 123 -17.57 1.35 25.69
C ASP A 123 -18.52 0.34 25.04
N GLN A 124 -19.80 0.42 25.43
CA GLN A 124 -20.90 -0.36 24.86
C GLN A 124 -21.49 0.38 23.65
N ARG A 125 -21.80 -0.40 22.59
CA ARG A 125 -22.42 -0.04 21.29
C ARG A 125 -21.39 0.36 20.22
N GLY A 126 -21.07 -0.44 19.21
CA GLY A 126 -21.87 -1.51 18.59
C GLY A 126 -22.94 -0.92 17.67
N ASP A 127 -22.53 -0.15 16.66
CA ASP A 127 -23.19 -0.11 15.34
C ASP A 127 -22.36 0.68 14.32
N ILE A 128 -21.45 -0.01 13.61
CA ILE A 128 -21.15 0.32 12.20
C ILE A 128 -20.93 -1.02 11.50
N ASP A 129 -21.99 -1.54 10.89
CA ASP A 129 -21.93 -2.59 9.88
C ASP A 129 -21.30 -2.01 8.58
N GLU A 130 -20.00 -1.69 8.61
CA GLU A 130 -19.24 -1.30 7.42
C GLU A 130 -18.04 -2.25 7.23
N ASN A 131 -18.37 -3.38 6.60
CA ASN A 131 -17.49 -4.37 5.98
C ASN A 131 -16.58 -5.18 6.92
N SER A 132 -17.10 -6.31 7.40
CA SER A 132 -16.34 -7.41 8.06
C SER A 132 -15.05 -7.81 7.31
N LEU A 133 -15.00 -7.57 5.99
CA LEU A 133 -13.82 -7.80 5.15
C LEU A 133 -12.65 -6.86 5.47
N LEU A 134 -12.90 -5.61 5.87
CA LEU A 134 -11.84 -4.66 6.26
C LEU A 134 -11.39 -4.84 7.72
N GLU A 135 -12.10 -5.65 8.51
CA GLU A 135 -11.62 -6.08 9.82
C GLU A 135 -10.48 -7.09 9.71
N ASN A 136 -10.51 -7.96 8.71
CA ASN A 136 -9.40 -8.87 8.44
C ASN A 136 -8.24 -8.08 7.82
N PRO A 137 -7.07 -7.98 8.48
CA PRO A 137 -5.95 -7.17 7.99
C PRO A 137 -5.40 -7.62 6.64
N VAL A 138 -5.44 -8.93 6.33
CA VAL A 138 -4.99 -9.47 5.04
C VAL A 138 -5.92 -9.01 3.92
N MET A 139 -7.23 -9.17 4.11
CA MET A 139 -8.23 -8.73 3.13
C MET A 139 -8.25 -7.21 2.99
N GLY A 140 -8.07 -6.49 4.10
CA GLY A 140 -7.89 -5.04 4.09
C GLY A 140 -6.68 -4.62 3.26
N GLY A 141 -5.54 -5.30 3.39
CA GLY A 141 -4.36 -5.08 2.55
C GLY A 141 -4.67 -5.20 1.06
N ILE A 142 -5.36 -6.28 0.66
CA ILE A 142 -5.76 -6.49 -0.74
C ILE A 142 -6.67 -5.35 -1.23
N LEU A 143 -7.79 -5.12 -0.53
CA LEU A 143 -8.83 -4.20 -0.98
C LEU A 143 -8.34 -2.76 -1.02
N VAL A 144 -7.60 -2.32 0.01
CA VAL A 144 -7.08 -0.96 0.11
C VAL A 144 -6.01 -0.70 -0.96
N SER A 145 -5.18 -1.69 -1.28
CA SER A 145 -4.20 -1.59 -2.37
C SER A 145 -4.86 -1.58 -3.75
N MET A 146 -5.84 -2.44 -3.99
CA MET A 146 -6.60 -2.45 -5.24
C MET A 146 -7.35 -1.12 -5.47
N ALA A 147 -7.89 -0.54 -4.41
CA ALA A 147 -8.58 0.75 -4.46
C ALA A 147 -7.64 1.94 -4.73
N ASN A 148 -6.33 1.75 -4.57
CA ASN A 148 -5.35 2.82 -4.73
C ASN A 148 -4.91 2.95 -6.21
N PRO A 149 -5.29 4.02 -6.94
CA PRO A 149 -4.86 4.22 -8.33
C PRO A 149 -3.33 4.32 -8.47
N TYR A 150 -2.64 4.82 -7.44
CA TYR A 150 -1.18 4.92 -7.43
C TYR A 150 -0.54 3.54 -7.59
N TRP A 151 -1.08 2.51 -6.94
CA TRP A 151 -0.53 1.15 -6.99
C TRP A 151 -0.56 0.60 -8.42
N TRP A 152 -1.68 0.76 -9.13
CA TRP A 152 -1.79 0.33 -10.53
C TRP A 152 -0.86 1.11 -11.47
N VAL A 153 -0.79 2.43 -11.30
CA VAL A 153 0.11 3.27 -12.10
C VAL A 153 1.57 2.92 -11.86
N TRP A 154 1.94 2.66 -10.60
CA TRP A 154 3.28 2.23 -10.22
C TRP A 154 3.67 0.92 -10.89
N TRP A 155 2.79 -0.10 -10.85
CA TRP A 155 3.04 -1.38 -11.50
C TRP A 155 3.09 -1.28 -13.03
N ALA A 156 2.22 -0.46 -13.63
CA ALA A 156 2.22 -0.21 -15.06
C ALA A 156 3.48 0.52 -15.56
N THR A 157 4.18 1.25 -14.68
CA THR A 157 5.33 2.08 -15.03
C THR A 157 6.62 1.52 -14.44
N ILE A 158 6.89 1.79 -13.17
CA ILE A 158 8.11 1.44 -12.46
C ILE A 158 8.26 -0.08 -12.36
N GLY A 159 7.22 -0.79 -11.92
CA GLY A 159 7.24 -2.24 -11.76
C GLY A 159 7.54 -2.96 -13.08
N LEU A 160 6.79 -2.63 -14.13
CA LEU A 160 7.00 -3.20 -15.46
C LEU A 160 8.38 -2.84 -16.05
N ALA A 161 8.81 -1.58 -15.94
CA ALA A 161 10.12 -1.15 -16.44
C ALA A 161 11.26 -1.89 -15.73
N PHE A 162 11.15 -2.09 -14.42
CA PHE A 162 12.11 -2.87 -13.64
C PHE A 162 12.18 -4.32 -14.12
N MET A 163 11.03 -4.98 -14.29
CA MET A 163 10.98 -6.36 -14.78
C MET A 163 11.63 -6.52 -16.15
N ILE A 164 11.43 -5.56 -17.06
CA ILE A 164 12.07 -5.55 -18.38
C ILE A 164 13.58 -5.31 -18.25
N GLN A 165 13.99 -4.31 -17.46
CA GLN A 165 15.40 -3.92 -17.29
C GLN A 165 16.27 -5.06 -16.73
N PHE A 166 15.72 -5.85 -15.82
CA PHE A 166 16.44 -6.95 -15.17
C PHE A 166 16.16 -8.33 -15.79
N ASP A 167 15.36 -8.39 -16.85
CA ASP A 167 14.97 -9.62 -17.55
C ASP A 167 14.25 -10.63 -16.62
N VAL A 168 13.36 -10.11 -15.77
CA VAL A 168 12.54 -10.92 -14.86
C VAL A 168 11.57 -11.76 -15.68
N SER A 169 11.72 -13.09 -15.61
CA SER A 169 10.89 -14.04 -16.37
C SER A 169 10.80 -15.39 -15.68
N PHE A 170 9.83 -16.23 -16.09
CA PHE A 170 9.72 -17.62 -15.61
C PHE A 170 10.96 -18.47 -15.93
N LYS A 171 11.69 -18.14 -17.01
CA LYS A 171 12.95 -18.80 -17.37
C LYS A 171 14.08 -18.41 -16.42
N GLN A 172 14.08 -17.18 -15.93
CA GLN A 172 15.05 -16.65 -14.98
C GLN A 172 14.49 -16.64 -13.56
N TRP A 173 14.07 -17.81 -13.09
CA TRP A 173 13.42 -17.97 -11.77
C TRP A 173 14.22 -17.37 -10.59
N PRO A 174 15.58 -17.36 -10.56
CA PRO A 174 16.30 -16.74 -9.45
C PRO A 174 16.10 -15.22 -9.41
N LYS A 175 16.05 -14.55 -10.57
CA LYS A 175 15.80 -13.11 -10.64
C LYS A 175 14.34 -12.78 -10.30
N LEU A 176 13.39 -13.64 -10.71
CA LEU A 176 12.00 -13.50 -10.30
C LEU A 176 11.84 -13.61 -8.78
N LEU A 177 12.51 -14.59 -8.16
CA LEU A 177 12.51 -14.73 -6.71
C LEU A 177 13.18 -13.54 -6.03
N ALA A 178 14.34 -13.10 -6.52
CA ALA A 178 15.05 -11.92 -6.01
C ALA A 178 14.18 -10.66 -6.08
N PHE A 179 13.49 -10.45 -7.21
CA PHE A 179 12.59 -9.32 -7.42
C PHE A 179 11.43 -9.37 -6.43
N PHE A 180 10.70 -10.48 -6.36
CA PHE A 180 9.57 -10.62 -5.46
C PHE A 180 9.98 -10.47 -4.00
N ILE A 181 10.98 -11.22 -3.53
CA ILE A 181 11.44 -11.14 -2.13
C ILE A 181 11.98 -9.74 -1.80
N GLY A 182 12.77 -9.15 -2.70
CA GLY A 182 13.31 -7.81 -2.50
C GLY A 182 12.20 -6.77 -2.38
N HIS A 183 11.25 -6.81 -3.31
CA HIS A 183 10.09 -5.90 -3.34
C HIS A 183 9.27 -6.00 -2.05
N GLU A 184 8.80 -7.21 -1.71
CA GLU A 184 8.00 -7.46 -0.52
C GLU A 184 8.75 -7.14 0.78
N ALA A 185 10.07 -7.33 0.81
CA ALA A 185 10.89 -6.95 1.96
C ALA A 185 10.94 -5.43 2.15
N GLY A 186 10.92 -4.65 1.08
CA GLY A 186 10.87 -3.18 1.14
C GLY A 186 9.56 -2.69 1.73
N ASP A 187 8.45 -3.24 1.22
CA ASP A 187 7.11 -2.94 1.73
C ASP A 187 6.97 -3.38 3.19
N LEU A 188 7.35 -4.62 3.51
CA LEU A 188 7.31 -5.14 4.86
C LEU A 188 8.15 -4.30 5.83
N ALA A 189 9.36 -3.90 5.44
CA ALA A 189 10.23 -3.09 6.30
C ALA A 189 9.56 -1.77 6.70
N TRP A 190 8.96 -1.07 5.74
CA TRP A 190 8.27 0.19 6.00
C TRP A 190 6.99 0.00 6.82
N TYR A 191 6.10 -0.89 6.39
CA TYR A 191 4.80 -1.05 7.05
C TYR A 191 4.90 -1.71 8.42
N LEU A 192 5.89 -2.58 8.63
CA LEU A 192 6.20 -3.09 9.97
C LEU A 192 6.71 -1.97 10.87
N LEU A 193 7.65 -1.15 10.40
CA LEU A 193 8.14 0.01 11.15
C LEU A 193 6.99 0.94 11.53
N ILE A 194 6.13 1.30 10.58
CA ILE A 194 4.97 2.17 10.83
C ILE A 194 4.02 1.51 11.83
N SER A 195 3.75 0.21 11.72
CA SER A 195 2.86 -0.47 12.65
C SER A 195 3.40 -0.51 14.09
N ILE A 196 4.72 -0.67 14.26
CA ILE A 196 5.41 -0.60 15.56
C ILE A 196 5.32 0.81 16.13
N LEU A 197 5.70 1.82 15.34
CA LEU A 197 5.65 3.23 15.74
C LEU A 197 4.22 3.67 16.06
N ALA A 198 3.23 3.20 15.31
CA ALA A 198 1.83 3.47 15.55
C ALA A 198 1.35 2.84 16.85
N PHE A 199 1.65 1.56 17.07
CA PHE A 199 1.21 0.84 18.27
C PHE A 199 1.84 1.38 19.56
N PHE A 200 3.16 1.60 19.58
CA PHE A 200 3.86 2.05 20.79
C PHE A 200 3.94 3.57 20.92
N GLY A 201 3.97 4.32 19.81
CA GLY A 201 4.10 5.77 19.82
C GLY A 201 2.75 6.48 19.85
N LEU A 202 1.92 6.27 18.82
CA LEU A 202 0.68 7.05 18.64
C LEU A 202 -0.35 6.83 19.75
N ARG A 203 -0.35 5.67 20.43
CA ARG A 203 -1.22 5.42 21.59
C ARG A 203 -0.95 6.33 22.79
N HIS A 204 0.27 6.86 22.90
CA HIS A 204 0.65 7.75 23.99
C HIS A 204 0.56 9.23 23.58
N LEU A 205 0.16 9.52 22.34
CA LEU A 205 0.01 10.89 21.87
C LEU A 205 -1.32 11.50 22.28
N ASN A 206 -1.32 12.82 22.40
CA ASN A 206 -2.57 13.57 22.58
C ASN A 206 -3.45 13.40 21.34
N LYS A 207 -4.78 13.24 21.55
CA LYS A 207 -5.83 13.19 20.51
C LYS A 207 -5.62 14.19 19.38
N LYS A 208 -5.21 15.42 19.71
CA LYS A 208 -4.95 16.48 18.72
C LYS A 208 -3.87 16.07 17.69
N VAL A 209 -2.77 15.46 18.13
CA VAL A 209 -1.66 15.08 17.24
C VAL A 209 -2.08 13.91 16.35
N TYR A 210 -2.76 12.92 16.91
CA TYR A 210 -3.31 11.80 16.15
C TYR A 210 -4.28 12.28 15.04
N TYR A 211 -5.18 13.21 15.37
CA TYR A 211 -6.09 13.81 14.40
C TYR A 211 -5.38 14.62 13.33
N VAL A 212 -4.33 15.37 13.67
CA VAL A 212 -3.50 16.09 12.69
C VAL A 212 -2.86 15.12 11.70
N ILE A 213 -2.33 13.99 12.16
CA ILE A 213 -1.75 12.95 11.28
C ILE A 213 -2.81 12.40 10.33
N LEU A 214 -4.00 12.06 10.83
CA LEU A 214 -5.08 11.52 10.00
C LEU A 214 -5.62 12.54 8.99
N ILE A 215 -5.78 13.81 9.40
CA ILE A 215 -6.18 14.89 8.49
C ILE A 215 -5.12 15.07 7.40
N PHE A 216 -3.83 15.06 7.76
CA PHE A 216 -2.74 15.17 6.80
C PHE A 216 -2.76 14.02 5.79
N CYS A 217 -2.96 12.78 6.24
CA CYS A 217 -3.16 11.63 5.35
C CYS A 217 -4.38 11.81 4.43
N GLY A 218 -5.52 12.27 4.98
CA GLY A 218 -6.74 12.52 4.21
C GLY A 218 -6.55 13.58 3.13
N ILE A 219 -5.86 14.68 3.44
CA ILE A 219 -5.51 15.74 2.48
C ILE A 219 -4.61 15.18 1.37
N PHE A 220 -3.58 14.40 1.74
CA PHE A 220 -2.69 13.77 0.76
C PHE A 220 -3.44 12.80 -0.17
N MET A 221 -4.38 12.02 0.37
CA MET A 221 -5.24 11.16 -0.45
C MET A 221 -6.10 11.96 -1.42
N ILE A 222 -6.75 13.04 -0.98
CA ILE A 222 -7.53 13.92 -1.87
C ILE A 222 -6.64 14.51 -2.97
N PHE A 223 -5.45 15.00 -2.61
CA PHE A 223 -4.49 15.53 -3.56
C PHE A 223 -4.07 14.48 -4.60
N PHE A 224 -3.65 13.29 -4.16
CA PHE A 224 -3.29 12.20 -5.06
C PHE A 224 -4.48 11.75 -5.92
N GLY A 225 -5.69 11.74 -5.36
CA GLY A 225 -6.90 11.32 -6.07
C GLY A 225 -7.27 12.31 -7.17
N LEU A 226 -7.16 13.60 -6.90
CA LEU A 226 -7.30 14.65 -7.91
C LEU A 226 -6.20 14.54 -8.95
N TYR A 227 -4.92 14.47 -8.54
CA TYR A 227 -3.79 14.39 -9.46
C TYR A 227 -3.88 13.17 -10.37
N LEU A 228 -4.06 11.97 -9.82
CA LEU A 228 -4.11 10.71 -10.58
C LEU A 228 -5.42 10.51 -11.35
N GLY A 229 -6.53 11.11 -10.89
CA GLY A 229 -7.81 11.08 -11.60
C GLY A 229 -7.83 12.04 -12.79
N ILE A 230 -7.18 13.20 -12.67
CA ILE A 230 -7.19 14.27 -13.67
C ILE A 230 -6.06 14.09 -14.70
N THR A 231 -4.86 13.66 -14.28
CA THR A 231 -3.70 13.50 -15.19
C THR A 231 -4.01 12.66 -16.44
N PRO A 232 -4.76 11.54 -16.35
CA PRO A 232 -5.10 10.75 -17.53
C PRO A 232 -6.00 11.47 -18.54
N LEU A 233 -6.82 12.45 -18.11
CA LEU A 233 -7.70 13.23 -18.98
C LEU A 233 -6.91 14.24 -19.85
N PHE A 234 -5.79 14.74 -19.33
CA PHE A 234 -4.93 15.69 -20.05
C PHE A 234 -3.81 15.03 -20.85
N ARG A 235 -3.68 13.69 -20.79
CA ARG A 235 -2.71 12.93 -21.57
C ARG A 235 -3.15 12.65 -23.01
N ASP A 236 -4.23 13.26 -23.47
CA ASP A 236 -4.46 13.45 -24.91
C ASP A 236 -3.55 14.60 -25.36
N ILE A 237 -2.75 14.41 -26.41
CA ILE A 237 -1.69 15.29 -26.96
C ILE A 237 -0.28 14.93 -26.50
N THR A 238 0.23 13.77 -26.90
CA THR A 238 1.44 13.62 -27.74
C THR A 238 1.62 12.17 -28.16
#